data_AF-A0A2V5MK12-F1
#
_entry.id   AF-A0A2V5MK12-F1
#
_cell.length_a   1.000
_cell.length_b   1.000
_cell.length_c   1.000
_cell.angle_alpha   90.00
_cell.angle_beta   90.00
_cell.angle_gamma   90.00
#
_symmetry.space_group_name_H-M   'P 1'
#
loop_
_entity.id
_entity.type
_entity.pdbx_description
1 polymer ?
#
loop_
_entity_poly.entity_id
_entity_poly.type
_entity_poly.pdbx_seq_one_letter_code
_entity_poly.pdbx_strand_id
1 'polypeptide(L)'
;MSRCDLHIHSRYSARSEEWLFRRLDFPDSYSDPKQLHEQLLKRGMDYVTITDHDAIAGCLKIAHLPRTFISEQVTTYFPNDPCKLHILVWGISEEQHREIEGVRDNIFELQRYLQTTQIAHAVAHPLYSINGKLEASHLEQLTLLFKHFEGINGLRDALLSDLAQTLFKQLTPEKIDELANRHNLAPTHADPWKKIFVGGSDDHGGQFAASAFT
;
A
#
# COMPACT_ATOMS: atom_id res chain seq x y z
N MET A 1 3.45 17.88 -14.02
CA MET A 1 3.54 16.50 -13.49
C MET A 1 2.16 16.06 -13.15
N SER A 2 1.81 14.81 -13.46
CA SER A 2 0.52 14.22 -13.07
C SER A 2 0.43 14.07 -11.55
N ARG A 3 -0.77 14.20 -10.98
CA ARG A 3 -1.02 14.03 -9.54
C ARG A 3 -2.02 12.91 -9.27
N CYS A 4 -1.72 12.03 -8.31
CA CYS A 4 -2.65 11.02 -7.82
C CYS A 4 -2.44 10.74 -6.33
N ASP A 5 -3.55 10.70 -5.59
CA ASP A 5 -3.58 10.11 -4.25
C ASP A 5 -3.63 8.58 -4.42
N LEU A 6 -2.54 7.90 -4.08
CA LEU A 6 -2.36 6.46 -4.34
C LEU A 6 -2.76 5.57 -3.16
N HIS A 7 -3.22 6.15 -2.05
CA HIS A 7 -3.65 5.39 -0.88
C HIS A 7 -4.83 6.10 -0.23
N ILE A 8 -6.03 5.60 -0.47
CA ILE A 8 -7.27 6.18 0.05
C ILE A 8 -8.36 5.13 0.16
N HIS A 9 -9.18 5.22 1.20
CA HIS A 9 -10.16 4.20 1.57
C HIS A 9 -11.59 4.71 1.45
N SER A 10 -12.46 3.84 0.97
CA SER A 10 -13.90 4.06 0.92
C SER A 10 -14.62 3.12 1.90
N ARG A 11 -15.94 3.28 2.02
CA ARG A 11 -16.78 2.39 2.84
C ARG A 11 -16.74 0.90 2.48
N TYR A 12 -16.07 0.53 1.39
CA TYR A 12 -15.88 -0.85 0.96
C TYR A 12 -14.62 -1.50 1.52
N SER A 13 -13.76 -0.73 2.21
CA SER A 13 -12.68 -1.27 3.04
C SER A 13 -13.27 -2.09 4.20
N ALA A 14 -12.84 -3.34 4.36
CA ALA A 14 -13.37 -4.22 5.38
C ALA A 14 -13.05 -3.72 6.81
N ARG A 15 -13.92 -4.08 7.76
CA ARG A 15 -13.99 -3.61 9.17
C ARG A 15 -12.67 -3.25 9.85
N SER A 16 -12.73 -2.15 10.61
CA SER A 16 -11.71 -1.63 11.52
C SER A 16 -10.91 -2.70 12.27
N GLU A 17 -9.59 -2.51 12.32
CA GLU A 17 -8.68 -3.43 12.98
C GLU A 17 -8.83 -3.48 14.50
N GLU A 18 -9.40 -2.43 15.11
CA GLU A 18 -9.66 -2.36 16.55
C GLU A 18 -10.85 -3.24 16.95
N TRP A 19 -10.59 -4.16 17.87
CA TRP A 19 -11.56 -5.15 18.37
C TRP A 19 -12.88 -4.51 18.88
N LEU A 20 -12.80 -3.31 19.46
CA LEU A 20 -13.96 -2.59 19.98
C LEU A 20 -14.91 -2.14 18.85
N PHE A 21 -14.35 -1.67 17.72
CA PHE A 21 -15.14 -1.21 16.56
C PHE A 21 -15.72 -2.38 15.74
N ARG A 22 -15.05 -3.54 15.73
CA ARG A 22 -15.62 -4.79 15.17
C ARG A 22 -16.89 -5.23 15.87
N ARG A 23 -16.98 -5.04 17.20
CA ARG A 23 -18.15 -5.42 18.00
C ARG A 23 -19.38 -4.53 17.76
N LEU A 24 -19.17 -3.33 17.21
CA LEU A 24 -20.20 -2.33 16.95
C LEU A 24 -20.56 -2.17 15.46
N ASP A 25 -20.00 -3.02 14.59
CA ASP A 25 -20.20 -3.00 13.13
C ASP A 25 -19.86 -1.65 12.47
N PHE A 26 -18.88 -0.93 13.02
CA PHE A 26 -18.39 0.33 12.47
C PHE A 26 -17.53 0.05 11.22
N PRO A 27 -17.85 0.63 10.04
CA PRO A 27 -17.00 0.52 8.86
C PRO A 27 -15.69 1.29 9.09
N ASP A 28 -14.59 0.83 8.48
CA ASP A 28 -13.28 1.47 8.62
C ASP A 28 -13.23 2.83 7.91
N SER A 29 -14.08 3.01 6.89
CA SER A 29 -14.29 4.28 6.19
C SER A 29 -15.78 4.56 5.94
N TYR A 30 -16.16 5.85 5.90
CA TYR A 30 -17.54 6.28 5.62
C TYR A 30 -17.71 6.89 4.22
N SER A 31 -16.61 7.05 3.51
CA SER A 31 -16.58 7.82 2.28
C SER A 31 -17.27 7.07 1.14
N ASP A 32 -18.22 7.73 0.49
CA ASP A 32 -18.83 7.19 -0.73
C ASP A 32 -17.84 7.32 -1.90
N PRO A 33 -17.58 6.25 -2.67
CA PRO A 33 -16.64 6.28 -3.79
C PRO A 33 -16.85 7.43 -4.78
N LYS A 34 -18.11 7.79 -5.08
CA LYS A 34 -18.40 8.88 -6.03
C LYS A 34 -18.05 10.25 -5.44
N GLN A 35 -18.31 10.45 -4.14
CA GLN A 35 -17.94 11.68 -3.45
C GLN A 35 -16.42 11.83 -3.39
N LEU A 36 -15.68 10.74 -3.10
CA LEU A 36 -14.22 10.73 -3.15
C LEU A 36 -13.70 11.11 -4.54
N HIS A 37 -14.25 10.51 -5.60
CA HIS A 37 -13.87 10.83 -6.98
C HIS A 37 -14.03 12.32 -7.29
N GLU A 38 -15.21 12.89 -7.01
CA GLU A 38 -15.45 14.32 -7.21
C GLU A 38 -14.51 15.20 -6.38
N GLN A 39 -14.25 14.82 -5.13
CA GLN A 39 -13.42 15.55 -4.21
C GLN A 39 -11.94 15.54 -4.63
N LEU A 40 -11.41 14.39 -5.05
CA LEU A 40 -10.03 14.26 -5.54
C LEU A 40 -9.82 15.11 -6.80
N LEU A 41 -10.77 15.11 -7.73
CA LEU A 41 -10.72 16.00 -8.90
C LEU A 41 -10.79 17.48 -8.51
N LYS A 42 -11.69 17.86 -7.58
CA LYS A 42 -11.76 19.23 -7.05
C LYS A 42 -10.47 19.67 -6.34
N ARG A 43 -9.76 18.72 -5.71
CA ARG A 43 -8.44 18.92 -5.08
C ARG A 43 -7.27 18.86 -6.07
N GLY A 44 -7.55 18.73 -7.37
CA GLY A 44 -6.56 18.87 -8.45
C GLY A 44 -5.78 17.59 -8.74
N MET A 45 -6.31 16.41 -8.40
CA MET A 45 -5.75 15.14 -8.85
C MET A 45 -6.07 14.91 -10.33
N ASP A 46 -5.09 14.43 -11.09
CA ASP A 46 -5.25 14.11 -12.51
C ASP A 46 -5.87 12.73 -12.71
N TYR A 47 -5.62 11.81 -11.76
CA TYR A 47 -6.17 10.46 -11.74
C TYR A 47 -6.78 10.14 -10.37
N VAL A 48 -7.70 9.18 -10.36
CA VAL A 48 -8.44 8.75 -9.17
C VAL A 48 -8.37 7.24 -9.03
N THR A 49 -8.08 6.78 -7.83
CA THR A 49 -8.22 5.38 -7.43
C THR A 49 -8.73 5.31 -5.99
N ILE A 50 -9.16 4.12 -5.58
CA ILE A 50 -9.43 3.75 -4.20
C ILE A 50 -8.59 2.49 -3.91
N THR A 51 -8.08 2.34 -2.70
CA THR A 51 -7.25 1.21 -2.26
C THR A 51 -7.85 0.58 -1.01
N ASP A 52 -9.11 0.14 -1.11
CA ASP A 52 -9.80 -0.54 -0.01
C ASP A 52 -9.04 -1.82 0.40
N HIS A 53 -9.15 -2.22 1.67
CA HIS A 53 -8.52 -3.42 2.21
C HIS A 53 -9.07 -4.70 1.56
N ASP A 54 -8.18 -5.43 0.86
CA ASP A 54 -8.46 -6.72 0.23
C ASP A 54 -9.73 -6.72 -0.65
N ALA A 55 -10.06 -5.57 -1.26
CA ALA A 55 -11.31 -5.39 -1.98
C ALA A 55 -11.19 -4.34 -3.10
N ILE A 56 -11.90 -4.58 -4.20
CA ILE A 56 -12.01 -3.64 -5.33
C ILE A 56 -13.42 -3.06 -5.50
N ALA A 57 -14.35 -3.39 -4.61
CA ALA A 57 -15.76 -3.02 -4.75
C ALA A 57 -15.97 -1.49 -4.82
N GLY A 58 -15.19 -0.70 -4.07
CA GLY A 58 -15.20 0.76 -4.14
C GLY A 58 -14.78 1.27 -5.52
N CYS A 59 -13.67 0.75 -6.06
CA CYS A 59 -13.21 1.05 -7.41
C CYS A 59 -14.26 0.72 -8.48
N LEU A 60 -14.93 -0.44 -8.39
CA LEU A 60 -15.95 -0.84 -9.36
C LEU A 60 -17.17 0.11 -9.38
N LYS A 61 -17.47 0.81 -8.27
CA LYS A 61 -18.53 1.84 -8.25
C LYS A 61 -18.19 3.08 -9.06
N ILE A 62 -16.91 3.35 -9.30
CA ILE A 62 -16.44 4.53 -10.04
C ILE A 62 -15.68 4.19 -11.32
N ALA A 63 -15.51 2.93 -11.67
CA ALA A 63 -14.73 2.50 -12.86
C ALA A 63 -15.25 3.07 -14.19
N HIS A 64 -16.53 3.47 -14.26
CA HIS A 64 -17.14 4.11 -15.43
C HIS A 64 -16.89 5.62 -15.51
N LEU A 65 -16.32 6.22 -14.46
CA LEU A 65 -16.00 7.65 -14.39
C LEU A 65 -14.63 7.91 -15.04
N PRO A 66 -14.40 9.11 -15.57
CA PRO A 66 -13.14 9.43 -16.22
C PRO A 66 -11.98 9.41 -15.22
N ARG A 67 -10.77 9.09 -15.75
CA ARG A 67 -9.49 9.15 -15.03
C ARG A 67 -9.42 8.18 -13.84
N THR A 68 -10.22 7.13 -13.86
CA THR A 68 -10.27 6.11 -12.81
C THR A 68 -9.55 4.83 -13.22
N PHE A 69 -8.86 4.20 -12.28
CA PHE A 69 -8.29 2.87 -12.41
C PHE A 69 -8.54 2.07 -11.12
N ILE A 70 -8.46 0.74 -11.22
CA ILE A 70 -8.76 -0.18 -10.10
C ILE A 70 -7.48 -0.46 -9.33
N SER A 71 -7.58 -0.43 -8.01
CA SER A 71 -6.49 -0.69 -7.07
C SER A 71 -7.06 -1.30 -5.78
N GLU A 72 -6.18 -1.83 -4.92
CA GLU A 72 -6.52 -2.30 -3.58
C GLU A 72 -5.31 -2.22 -2.64
N GLN A 73 -5.56 -2.30 -1.33
CA GLN A 73 -4.52 -2.51 -0.32
C GLN A 73 -4.58 -3.96 0.16
N VAL A 74 -3.58 -4.74 -0.23
CA VAL A 74 -3.51 -6.18 0.03
C VAL A 74 -2.87 -6.43 1.39
N THR A 75 -3.58 -7.12 2.27
CA THR A 75 -3.01 -7.68 3.51
C THR A 75 -2.24 -8.96 3.20
N THR A 76 -1.00 -9.04 3.67
CA THR A 76 -0.09 -10.17 3.47
C THR A 76 0.75 -10.44 4.72
N TYR A 77 1.41 -11.60 4.72
CA TYR A 77 2.23 -12.09 5.83
C TYR A 77 3.56 -12.66 5.34
N PHE A 78 4.57 -12.68 6.21
CA PHE A 78 5.69 -13.60 6.01
C PHE A 78 5.25 -15.03 6.43
N PRO A 79 5.75 -16.10 5.78
CA PRO A 79 5.40 -17.46 6.14
C PRO A 79 5.70 -17.78 7.60
N ASN A 80 4.71 -18.35 8.30
CA ASN A 80 4.77 -18.65 9.73
C ASN A 80 5.01 -17.43 10.63
N ASP A 81 4.84 -16.21 10.11
CA ASP A 81 4.94 -14.97 10.87
C ASP A 81 3.57 -14.29 10.95
N PRO A 82 3.07 -13.99 12.16
CA PRO A 82 1.79 -13.33 12.30
C PRO A 82 1.84 -11.80 12.09
N CYS A 83 2.97 -11.20 11.72
CA CYS A 83 3.09 -9.78 11.40
C CYS A 83 2.25 -9.45 10.16
N LYS A 84 1.27 -8.56 10.33
CA LYS A 84 0.48 -8.03 9.21
C LYS A 84 1.30 -7.01 8.45
N LEU A 85 1.24 -7.08 7.12
CA LEU A 85 1.87 -6.13 6.21
C LEU A 85 0.85 -5.74 5.14
N HIS A 86 0.92 -4.50 4.65
CA HIS A 86 0.04 -4.03 3.59
C HIS A 86 0.85 -3.65 2.35
N ILE A 87 0.41 -4.16 1.20
CA ILE A 87 0.96 -3.85 -0.12
C ILE A 87 -0.11 -3.12 -0.94
N LEU A 88 0.19 -1.91 -1.37
CA LEU A 88 -0.65 -1.19 -2.33
C LEU A 88 -0.40 -1.78 -3.71
N VAL A 89 -1.47 -2.06 -4.46
CA VAL A 89 -1.40 -2.53 -5.85
C VAL A 89 -2.32 -1.67 -6.70
N TRP A 90 -1.87 -1.30 -7.89
CA TRP A 90 -2.58 -0.33 -8.74
C TRP A 90 -2.71 -0.79 -10.18
N GLY A 91 -3.81 -0.38 -10.81
CA GLY A 91 -4.08 -0.62 -12.23
C GLY A 91 -4.41 -2.09 -12.53
N ILE A 92 -5.03 -2.78 -11.58
CA ILE A 92 -5.33 -4.22 -11.69
C ILE A 92 -6.66 -4.49 -12.39
N SER A 93 -6.82 -5.69 -12.95
CA SER A 93 -8.12 -6.21 -13.40
C SER A 93 -8.85 -6.97 -12.28
N GLU A 94 -10.14 -7.25 -12.47
CA GLU A 94 -10.90 -8.12 -11.56
C GLU A 94 -10.34 -9.55 -11.51
N GLU A 95 -9.73 -10.02 -12.59
CA GLU A 95 -9.05 -11.32 -12.63
C GLU A 95 -7.78 -11.29 -11.79
N GLN A 96 -6.96 -10.25 -11.95
CA GLN A 96 -5.75 -10.08 -11.16
C GLN A 96 -6.05 -9.95 -9.66
N HIS A 97 -7.14 -9.28 -9.28
CA HIS A 97 -7.61 -9.26 -7.88
C HIS A 97 -7.87 -10.67 -7.33
N ARG A 98 -8.57 -11.54 -8.09
CA ARG A 98 -8.82 -12.93 -7.67
C ARG A 98 -7.53 -13.75 -7.56
N GLU A 99 -6.58 -13.52 -8.47
CA GLU A 99 -5.28 -14.19 -8.43
C GLU A 99 -4.44 -13.71 -7.22
N ILE A 100 -4.47 -12.41 -6.92
CA ILE A 100 -3.86 -11.82 -5.72
C ILE A 100 -4.45 -12.45 -4.46
N GLU A 101 -5.78 -12.56 -4.38
CA GLU A 101 -6.47 -13.19 -3.23
C GLU A 101 -5.97 -14.62 -2.99
N GLY A 102 -5.67 -15.37 -4.05
CA GLY A 102 -5.14 -16.74 -3.97
C GLY A 102 -3.71 -16.85 -3.45
N VAL A 103 -2.89 -15.78 -3.49
CA VAL A 103 -1.46 -15.82 -3.14
C VAL A 103 -1.07 -14.86 -2.01
N ARG A 104 -1.98 -13.99 -1.55
CA ARG A 104 -1.68 -12.91 -0.60
C ARG A 104 -1.29 -13.37 0.80
N ASP A 105 -1.57 -14.61 1.20
CA ASP A 105 -1.20 -15.11 2.53
C ASP A 105 0.32 -15.35 2.68
N ASN A 106 1.07 -15.27 1.58
CA ASN A 106 2.52 -15.40 1.55
C ASN A 106 3.14 -14.27 0.71
N ILE A 107 3.84 -13.35 1.37
CA ILE A 107 4.43 -12.17 0.72
C ILE A 107 5.44 -12.53 -0.38
N PHE A 108 6.12 -13.68 -0.28
CA PHE A 108 7.05 -14.12 -1.32
C PHE A 108 6.31 -14.59 -2.59
N GLU A 109 5.16 -15.24 -2.43
CA GLU A 109 4.31 -15.66 -3.55
C GLU A 109 3.62 -14.44 -4.17
N LEU A 110 3.05 -13.57 -3.33
CA LEU A 110 2.48 -12.30 -3.75
C LEU A 110 3.50 -11.46 -4.53
N GLN A 111 4.70 -11.24 -3.97
CA GLN A 111 5.74 -10.45 -4.65
C GLN A 111 6.11 -11.04 -6.01
N ARG A 112 6.29 -12.37 -6.09
CA ARG A 112 6.61 -13.06 -7.35
C ARG A 112 5.50 -12.86 -8.38
N TYR A 113 4.24 -13.01 -7.96
CA TYR A 113 3.10 -12.80 -8.84
C TYR A 113 3.04 -11.36 -9.35
N LEU A 114 3.13 -10.36 -8.45
CA LEU A 114 3.10 -8.94 -8.81
C LEU A 114 4.23 -8.56 -9.79
N GLN A 115 5.43 -9.12 -9.59
CA GLN A 115 6.56 -8.87 -10.48
C GLN A 115 6.36 -9.53 -11.86
N THR A 116 5.93 -10.80 -11.89
CA THR A 116 5.74 -11.57 -13.13
C THR A 116 4.63 -10.99 -14.00
N THR A 117 3.57 -10.48 -13.36
CA THR A 117 2.43 -9.84 -14.05
C THR A 117 2.63 -8.33 -14.27
N GLN A 118 3.77 -7.78 -13.86
CA GLN A 118 4.14 -6.37 -13.99
C GLN A 118 3.11 -5.40 -13.37
N ILE A 119 2.47 -5.81 -12.27
CA ILE A 119 1.53 -4.97 -11.54
C ILE A 119 2.31 -3.89 -10.78
N ALA A 120 1.85 -2.64 -10.85
CA ALA A 120 2.44 -1.55 -10.07
C ALA A 120 2.08 -1.72 -8.59
N HIS A 121 3.08 -1.65 -7.70
CA HIS A 121 2.87 -1.92 -6.29
C HIS A 121 3.91 -1.23 -5.39
N ALA A 122 3.55 -1.00 -4.13
CA ALA A 122 4.45 -0.48 -3.09
C ALA A 122 4.08 -1.02 -1.70
N VAL A 123 5.06 -1.00 -0.78
CA VAL A 123 4.79 -1.25 0.64
C VAL A 123 4.08 -0.03 1.23
N ALA A 124 2.89 -0.22 1.82
CA ALA A 124 2.16 0.82 2.52
C ALA A 124 2.81 1.11 3.89
N HIS A 125 2.79 2.38 4.32
CA HIS A 125 3.20 2.86 5.65
C HIS A 125 4.29 2.00 6.33
N PRO A 126 5.49 1.89 5.74
CA PRO A 126 6.45 0.81 6.02
C PRO A 126 7.03 0.78 7.45
N LEU A 127 6.82 1.83 8.24
CA LEU A 127 7.25 1.93 9.64
C LEU A 127 6.08 1.84 10.63
N TYR A 128 4.85 1.66 10.15
CA TYR A 128 3.65 1.53 10.98
C TYR A 128 3.39 0.07 11.34
N SER A 129 3.35 -0.22 12.65
CA SER A 129 3.10 -1.57 13.15
C SER A 129 1.61 -1.84 13.26
N ILE A 130 1.02 -2.39 12.19
CA ILE A 130 -0.42 -2.66 12.03
C ILE A 130 -1.00 -3.44 13.21
N ASN A 131 -0.37 -4.56 13.58
CA ASN A 131 -0.82 -5.42 14.69
C ASN A 131 0.20 -5.53 15.84
N GLY A 132 1.11 -4.57 15.95
CA GLY A 132 2.12 -4.52 17.03
C GLY A 132 3.28 -5.52 16.89
N LYS A 133 3.43 -6.17 15.72
CA LYS A 133 4.45 -7.22 15.48
C LYS A 133 5.52 -6.85 14.46
N LEU A 134 5.49 -5.62 13.95
CA LEU A 134 6.52 -5.14 13.04
C LEU A 134 7.88 -5.07 13.76
N GLU A 135 8.91 -5.59 13.11
CA GLU A 135 10.28 -5.69 13.61
C GLU A 135 11.24 -5.23 12.52
N ALA A 136 12.49 -4.91 12.88
CA ALA A 136 13.50 -4.49 11.91
C ALA A 136 13.75 -5.55 10.82
N SER A 137 13.70 -6.84 11.18
CA SER A 137 13.84 -7.98 10.26
C SER A 137 12.80 -7.96 9.14
N HIS A 138 11.57 -7.52 9.42
CA HIS A 138 10.51 -7.35 8.43
C HIS A 138 10.88 -6.25 7.42
N LEU A 139 11.33 -5.10 7.91
CA LEU A 139 11.72 -3.97 7.06
C LEU A 139 12.92 -4.31 6.16
N GLU A 140 13.89 -5.06 6.69
CA GLU A 140 15.05 -5.53 5.94
C GLU A 140 14.65 -6.48 4.81
N GLN A 141 13.75 -7.44 5.07
CA GLN A 141 13.24 -8.33 4.03
C GLN A 141 12.38 -7.58 3.00
N LEU A 142 11.52 -6.66 3.43
CA LEU A 142 10.75 -5.79 2.52
C LEU A 142 11.67 -4.95 1.62
N THR A 143 12.81 -4.51 2.15
CA THR A 143 13.85 -3.81 1.37
C THR A 143 14.41 -4.69 0.25
N LEU A 144 14.50 -6.00 0.44
CA LEU A 144 14.95 -6.91 -0.62
C LEU A 144 13.85 -7.21 -1.63
N LEU A 145 12.60 -7.30 -1.15
CA LEU A 145 11.44 -7.71 -1.95
C LEU A 145 10.82 -6.59 -2.81
N PHE A 146 10.93 -5.33 -2.38
CA PHE A 146 10.19 -4.23 -2.99
C PHE A 146 11.07 -3.03 -3.32
N LYS A 147 10.73 -2.37 -4.44
CA LYS A 147 11.39 -1.14 -4.91
C LYS A 147 10.66 0.12 -4.49
N HIS A 148 9.33 0.06 -4.44
CA HIS A 148 8.48 1.20 -4.12
C HIS A 148 7.98 1.12 -2.68
N PHE A 149 7.98 2.26 -2.01
CA PHE A 149 7.51 2.41 -0.63
C PHE A 149 6.64 3.65 -0.54
N GLU A 150 5.61 3.61 0.30
CA GLU A 150 4.92 4.83 0.71
C GLU A 150 5.88 5.69 1.54
N GLY A 151 6.31 6.80 0.95
CA GLY A 151 7.24 7.75 1.57
C GLY A 151 6.54 8.96 2.17
N ILE A 152 5.28 9.20 1.80
CA ILE A 152 4.43 10.26 2.36
C ILE A 152 3.05 9.67 2.62
N ASN A 153 2.66 9.57 3.89
CA ASN A 153 1.34 9.13 4.30
C ASN A 153 0.62 10.29 5.03
N GLY A 154 -0.56 10.69 4.52
CA GLY A 154 -1.29 11.84 5.03
C GLY A 154 -2.00 11.65 6.38
N LEU A 155 -2.21 10.41 6.82
CA LEU A 155 -2.86 10.08 8.10
C LEU A 155 -1.85 9.93 9.24
N ARG A 156 -0.61 9.55 8.92
CA ARG A 156 0.43 9.24 9.92
C ARG A 156 1.29 10.46 10.26
N ASP A 157 2.02 10.34 11.36
CA ASP A 157 2.99 11.35 11.77
C ASP A 157 4.03 11.58 10.66
N ALA A 158 4.25 12.84 10.28
CA ALA A 158 5.23 13.23 9.28
C ALA A 158 6.64 12.72 9.62
N LEU A 159 6.96 12.56 10.90
CA LEU A 159 8.23 11.99 11.35
C LEU A 159 8.45 10.55 10.83
N LEU A 160 7.39 9.74 10.71
CA LEU A 160 7.50 8.39 10.14
C LEU A 160 7.80 8.44 8.65
N SER A 161 7.19 9.38 7.92
CA SER A 161 7.46 9.62 6.50
C SER A 161 8.92 10.07 6.28
N ASP A 162 9.38 11.04 7.08
CA ASP A 162 10.75 11.55 7.02
C ASP A 162 11.80 10.48 7.37
N LEU A 163 11.52 9.68 8.40
CA LEU A 163 12.39 8.58 8.81
C LEU A 163 12.45 7.50 7.73
N ALA A 164 11.30 7.08 7.18
CA ALA A 164 11.25 6.09 6.11
C ALA A 164 12.06 6.56 4.90
N GLN A 165 11.82 7.80 4.44
CA GLN A 165 12.58 8.36 3.32
C GLN A 165 14.07 8.44 3.61
N THR A 166 14.46 8.83 4.82
CA THR A 166 15.88 8.92 5.21
C THR A 166 16.55 7.55 5.20
N LEU A 167 15.93 6.55 5.84
CA LEU A 167 16.44 5.18 5.90
C LEU A 167 16.62 4.59 4.50
N PHE A 168 15.60 4.71 3.65
CA PHE A 168 15.62 4.11 2.31
C PHE A 168 16.54 4.87 1.33
N LYS A 169 16.75 6.18 1.49
CA LYS A 169 17.70 6.96 0.67
C LYS A 169 19.17 6.68 1.03
N GLN A 170 19.44 6.19 2.25
CA GLN A 170 20.79 5.89 2.73
C GLN A 170 21.25 4.45 2.42
N LEU A 171 20.40 3.63 1.78
CA LEU A 171 20.80 2.28 1.36
C LEU A 171 21.95 2.34 0.35
N THR A 172 22.89 1.43 0.51
CA THR A 172 24.03 1.24 -0.40
C THR A 172 24.01 -0.19 -0.97
N PRO A 173 24.71 -0.47 -2.09
CA PRO A 173 24.88 -1.83 -2.58
C PRO A 173 25.39 -2.80 -1.51
N GLU A 174 26.40 -2.37 -0.72
CA GLU A 174 26.99 -3.18 0.34
C GLU A 174 25.97 -3.50 1.44
N LYS A 175 25.10 -2.53 1.78
CA LYS A 175 24.03 -2.77 2.73
C LYS A 175 23.03 -3.79 2.20
N ILE A 176 22.68 -3.73 0.91
CA ILE A 176 21.79 -4.72 0.31
C ILE A 176 22.43 -6.11 0.36
N ASP A 177 23.72 -6.24 0.04
CA ASP A 177 24.42 -7.54 0.11
C ASP A 177 24.45 -8.08 1.54
N GLU A 178 24.67 -7.22 2.54
CA GLU A 178 24.58 -7.58 3.96
C GLU A 178 23.18 -8.12 4.34
N LEU A 179 22.12 -7.42 3.93
CA LEU A 179 20.73 -7.84 4.18
C LEU A 179 20.42 -9.16 3.47
N ALA A 180 20.82 -9.29 2.20
CA ALA A 180 20.57 -10.48 1.39
C ALA A 180 21.22 -11.72 2.02
N ASN A 181 22.46 -11.58 2.49
CA ASN A 181 23.17 -12.65 3.20
C ASN A 181 22.53 -12.98 4.55
N ARG A 182 22.13 -11.97 5.33
CA ARG A 182 21.49 -12.17 6.65
C ARG A 182 20.18 -12.97 6.53
N HIS A 183 19.36 -12.61 5.55
CA HIS A 183 18.03 -13.21 5.37
C HIS A 183 18.01 -14.39 4.41
N ASN A 184 19.17 -14.75 3.82
CA ASN A 184 19.27 -15.73 2.75
C ASN A 184 18.23 -15.48 1.63
N LEU A 185 18.11 -14.21 1.24
CA LEU A 185 17.07 -13.71 0.34
C LEU A 185 17.69 -12.76 -0.69
N ALA A 186 17.64 -13.15 -1.96
CA ALA A 186 18.11 -12.28 -3.03
C ALA A 186 17.14 -11.10 -3.28
N PRO A 187 17.63 -9.90 -3.62
CA PRO A 187 16.76 -8.81 -4.04
C PRO A 187 16.04 -9.15 -5.34
N THR A 188 14.80 -8.67 -5.49
CA THR A 188 13.89 -9.06 -6.58
C THR A 188 13.89 -8.08 -7.76
N HIS A 189 14.62 -6.97 -7.64
CA HIS A 189 14.69 -5.88 -8.62
C HIS A 189 16.09 -5.30 -8.77
N ALA A 190 16.35 -4.70 -9.93
CA ALA A 190 17.62 -4.03 -10.22
C ALA A 190 17.82 -2.74 -9.41
N ASP A 191 19.09 -2.44 -9.13
CA ASP A 191 19.54 -1.36 -8.25
C ASP A 191 18.75 -1.34 -6.91
N PRO A 192 18.80 -2.42 -6.11
CA PRO A 192 17.90 -2.59 -4.97
C PRO A 192 18.06 -1.54 -3.87
N TRP A 193 19.19 -0.85 -3.82
CA TRP A 193 19.44 0.27 -2.91
C TRP A 193 18.77 1.59 -3.37
N LYS A 194 18.34 1.70 -4.63
CA LYS A 194 17.62 2.87 -5.15
C LYS A 194 16.10 2.67 -5.03
N LYS A 195 15.54 3.18 -3.94
CA LYS A 195 14.09 3.14 -3.68
C LYS A 195 13.33 4.26 -4.38
N ILE A 196 12.05 4.00 -4.65
CA ILE A 196 11.11 4.98 -5.18
C ILE A 196 10.02 5.20 -4.15
N PHE A 197 9.63 6.46 -3.96
CA PHE A 197 8.61 6.83 -2.99
C PHE A 197 7.31 7.19 -3.70
N VAL A 198 6.20 6.66 -3.16
CA VAL A 198 4.85 7.08 -3.50
C VAL A 198 4.23 7.84 -2.32
N GLY A 199 3.12 8.51 -2.57
CA GLY A 199 2.37 9.25 -1.57
C GLY A 199 0.88 9.01 -1.70
N GLY A 200 0.22 8.96 -0.55
CA GLY A 200 -1.22 8.86 -0.46
C GLY A 200 -1.73 9.36 0.89
N SER A 201 -3.00 9.76 0.93
CA SER A 201 -3.59 10.36 2.13
C SER A 201 -3.82 9.34 3.25
N ASP A 202 -3.97 8.06 2.92
CA ASP A 202 -4.46 7.00 3.80
C ASP A 202 -5.78 7.41 4.46
N ASP A 203 -6.58 8.23 3.75
CA ASP A 203 -7.81 8.82 4.29
C ASP A 203 -8.93 7.78 4.33
N HIS A 204 -9.52 7.65 5.50
CA HIS A 204 -10.66 6.77 5.78
C HIS A 204 -11.95 7.57 6.01
N GLY A 205 -11.87 8.90 6.18
CA GLY A 205 -13.01 9.72 6.61
C GLY A 205 -13.58 10.66 5.54
N GLY A 206 -12.92 10.79 4.39
CA GLY A 206 -13.24 11.77 3.35
C GLY A 206 -12.72 13.16 3.70
N GLN A 207 -12.09 13.35 4.86
CA GLN A 207 -11.64 14.68 5.31
C GLN A 207 -10.28 15.01 4.71
N PHE A 208 -9.36 14.03 4.71
CA PHE A 208 -7.96 14.21 4.37
C PHE A 208 -7.59 13.75 2.96
N ALA A 209 -8.56 13.34 2.12
CA ALA A 209 -8.31 12.97 0.72
C ALA A 209 -7.37 13.95 -0.02
N ALA A 210 -6.34 13.46 -0.71
CA ALA A 210 -5.31 14.28 -1.37
C ALA A 210 -4.51 15.22 -0.43
N SER A 211 -4.46 14.98 0.88
CA SER A 211 -3.49 15.63 1.78
C SER A 211 -2.04 15.21 1.47
N ALA A 212 -1.87 14.04 0.87
CA ALA A 212 -0.63 13.52 0.30
C ALA A 212 -0.93 12.83 -1.04
N PHE A 213 0.00 12.93 -1.99
CA PHE A 213 -0.12 12.41 -3.36
C PHE A 213 1.27 12.30 -4.01
N THR A 214 1.35 11.63 -5.17
CA THR A 214 2.53 11.62 -6.06
C THR A 214 2.23 12.36 -7.35
#